data_AF-A0A1W9GG30-F1
#
_entry.id   AF-A0A1W9GG30-F1
#
_cell.length_a   1.000
_cell.length_b   1.000
_cell.length_c   1.000
_cell.angle_alpha   90.00
_cell.angle_beta   90.00
_cell.angle_gamma   90.00
#
_symmetry.space_group_name_H-M   'P 1'
#
loop_
_entity.id
_entity.type
_entity.pdbx_description
1 polymer ?
#
loop_
_entity_poly.entity_id
_entity_poly.type
_entity_poly.pdbx_seq_one_letter_code
_entity_poly.pdbx_strand_id
1 'polypeptide(L)'
;MFVDEAHITVRAGRGGNGICSFRREMFVPRGGPDGGDGGAGGDIIMRASHRLTTLLDLRYLNHYEAQDGRNGGGSNCTGRSGEDLTITVPVGTIVYDDQTKELLADFIDDGQTAVIAQGGRGGKGNSNFATSVNRVPTKCTPGTPGEERSLRLELKLLADVGLVGFPNAGKSTLIAAISAARPKIADYPFTTLIPNLGLVRWGSDRSFVVADIPGLIEGAHEGKGLGIQFLRHIERTAFLLYLVDVSEWAPDDPIVSFETLRRELVAYDEGLATRPFAVVPTKIDVIGTSERLAELQTYCRLNNYPCLPISSAANKGLDDLITYLGKRVDHIRKAPCETGS
;
A
#
# COMPACT_ATOMS: atom_id res chain seq x y z
N MET A 1 -17.24 -0.53 -0.62
CA MET A 1 -16.91 -0.81 0.79
C MET A 1 -15.40 -0.88 0.86
N PHE A 2 -14.74 0.06 1.55
CA PHE A 2 -13.28 0.03 1.71
C PHE A 2 -12.94 -1.04 2.74
N VAL A 3 -11.94 -1.87 2.42
CA VAL A 3 -11.46 -2.93 3.28
C VAL A 3 -9.99 -2.65 3.49
N ASP A 4 -9.67 -2.26 4.72
CA ASP A 4 -8.36 -1.97 5.27
C ASP A 4 -7.66 -3.23 5.82
N GLU A 5 -8.44 -4.26 6.15
CA GLU A 5 -7.95 -5.54 6.64
C GLU A 5 -8.50 -6.72 5.82
N ALA A 6 -7.63 -7.61 5.38
CA ALA A 6 -8.00 -8.83 4.67
C ALA A 6 -7.29 -10.04 5.28
N HIS A 7 -8.02 -11.14 5.42
CA HIS A 7 -7.45 -12.43 5.81
C HIS A 7 -7.47 -13.34 4.59
N ILE A 8 -6.30 -13.88 4.24
CA ILE A 8 -6.17 -14.83 3.13
C ILE A 8 -5.35 -16.03 3.60
N THR A 9 -5.62 -17.17 3.00
CA THR A 9 -4.82 -18.38 3.15
C THR A 9 -4.02 -18.59 1.86
N VAL A 10 -2.72 -18.80 2.01
CA VAL A 10 -1.80 -19.03 0.90
C VAL A 10 -1.16 -20.40 1.05
N ARG A 11 -1.09 -21.16 -0.04
CA ARG A 11 -0.41 -22.46 -0.11
C ARG A 11 0.57 -22.49 -1.28
N ALA A 12 1.85 -22.51 -0.98
CA ALA A 12 2.87 -22.69 -1.99
C ALA A 12 2.82 -24.09 -2.61
N GLY A 13 3.36 -24.23 -3.81
CA GLY A 13 3.34 -25.49 -4.54
C GLY A 13 4.16 -26.56 -3.80
N ARG A 14 3.68 -27.80 -3.79
CA ARG A 14 4.44 -28.93 -3.28
C ARG A 14 5.53 -29.32 -4.28
N GLY A 15 6.69 -29.75 -3.78
CA GLY A 15 7.73 -30.34 -4.62
C GLY A 15 7.31 -31.70 -5.20
N GLY A 16 7.61 -31.93 -6.48
CA GLY A 16 7.34 -33.20 -7.14
C GLY A 16 8.17 -34.34 -6.52
N ASN A 17 7.67 -35.57 -6.61
CA ASN A 17 8.40 -36.73 -6.09
C ASN A 17 9.50 -37.16 -7.07
N GLY A 18 10.67 -37.49 -6.54
CA GLY A 18 11.66 -38.26 -7.29
C GLY A 18 11.18 -39.69 -7.45
N ILE A 19 11.45 -40.31 -8.59
CA ILE A 19 10.98 -41.67 -8.85
C ILE A 19 12.11 -42.69 -8.78
N CYS A 20 11.73 -43.94 -8.56
CA CYS A 20 12.63 -45.07 -8.66
C CYS A 20 12.34 -45.80 -9.98
N SER A 21 13.25 -45.69 -10.94
CA SER A 21 13.15 -46.35 -12.25
C SER A 21 14.48 -47.00 -12.62
N PHE A 22 14.39 -48.02 -13.46
CA PHE A 22 15.54 -48.69 -14.06
C PHE A 22 15.38 -48.81 -15.57
N ARG A 23 16.48 -48.62 -16.30
CA ARG A 23 16.48 -48.76 -17.77
C ARG A 23 16.11 -50.18 -18.16
N ARG A 24 15.23 -50.31 -19.15
CA ARG A 24 14.82 -51.60 -19.74
C ARG A 24 15.07 -51.57 -21.23
N GLU A 25 16.00 -52.41 -21.69
CA GLU A 25 16.37 -52.56 -23.09
C GLU A 25 16.40 -54.05 -23.44
N MET A 26 15.99 -54.41 -24.66
CA MET A 26 15.77 -55.80 -25.08
C MET A 26 17.00 -56.72 -24.95
N PHE A 27 18.21 -56.14 -24.94
CA PHE A 27 19.48 -56.87 -24.83
C PHE A 27 20.28 -56.55 -23.57
N VAL A 28 19.69 -55.82 -22.61
CA VAL A 28 20.36 -55.44 -21.34
C VAL A 28 19.59 -56.08 -20.17
N PRO A 29 20.09 -57.20 -19.59
CA PRO A 29 19.37 -57.93 -18.54
C PRO A 29 19.13 -57.10 -17.27
N ARG A 30 20.03 -56.16 -16.95
CA ARG A 30 19.95 -55.26 -15.78
C ARG A 30 20.45 -53.87 -16.15
N GLY A 31 19.53 -53.00 -16.55
CA GLY A 31 19.84 -51.59 -16.78
C GLY A 31 20.15 -50.85 -15.48
N GLY A 32 20.97 -49.79 -15.59
CA GLY A 32 21.25 -48.90 -14.47
C GLY A 32 20.01 -48.10 -14.03
N PRO A 33 20.06 -47.42 -12.87
CA PRO A 33 19.01 -46.54 -12.42
C PRO A 33 18.78 -45.40 -13.43
N ASP A 34 17.51 -45.07 -13.70
CA ASP A 34 17.11 -43.97 -14.57
C ASP A 34 15.91 -43.18 -14.04
N GLY A 35 15.69 -43.18 -12.73
CA GLY A 35 14.67 -42.34 -12.12
C GLY A 35 15.10 -40.89 -12.05
N GLY A 36 14.33 -40.02 -12.69
CA GLY A 36 14.52 -38.58 -12.63
C GLY A 36 14.05 -37.96 -11.31
N ASP A 37 14.51 -36.73 -11.06
CA ASP A 37 14.13 -35.90 -9.92
C ASP A 37 12.77 -35.24 -10.13
N GLY A 38 12.08 -34.92 -9.05
CA GLY A 38 10.88 -34.09 -9.09
C GLY A 38 11.20 -32.61 -9.28
N GLY A 39 10.28 -31.86 -9.88
CA GLY A 39 10.37 -30.41 -10.02
C GLY A 39 10.11 -29.69 -8.68
N ALA A 40 10.60 -28.46 -8.55
CA ALA A 40 10.26 -27.60 -7.42
C ALA A 40 8.79 -27.14 -7.51
N GLY A 41 8.13 -26.94 -6.37
CA GLY A 41 6.84 -26.26 -6.33
C GLY A 41 7.01 -24.75 -6.54
N GLY A 42 5.97 -24.10 -7.08
CA GLY A 42 5.97 -22.65 -7.28
C GLY A 42 5.86 -21.89 -5.95
N ASP A 43 6.50 -20.73 -5.90
CA ASP A 43 6.47 -19.81 -4.77
C ASP A 43 5.21 -18.93 -4.81
N ILE A 44 4.81 -18.39 -3.65
CA ILE A 44 3.82 -17.31 -3.58
C ILE A 44 4.53 -16.00 -3.30
N ILE A 45 4.41 -15.09 -4.27
CA ILE A 45 5.06 -13.79 -4.28
C ILE A 45 3.98 -12.74 -4.14
N MET A 46 4.18 -11.77 -3.26
CA MET A 46 3.37 -10.55 -3.23
C MET A 46 4.11 -9.41 -3.90
N ARG A 47 3.38 -8.60 -4.68
CA ARG A 47 3.89 -7.42 -5.37
C ARG A 47 3.06 -6.19 -5.04
N ALA A 48 3.72 -5.14 -4.60
CA ALA A 48 3.10 -3.84 -4.37
C ALA A 48 2.78 -3.13 -5.70
N SER A 49 1.63 -2.46 -5.77
CA SER A 49 1.20 -1.69 -6.94
C SER A 49 0.41 -0.45 -6.54
N HIS A 50 0.77 0.72 -7.07
CA HIS A 50 -0.01 1.95 -6.92
C HIS A 50 -1.35 1.93 -7.67
N ARG A 51 -1.58 0.94 -8.53
CA ARG A 51 -2.86 0.80 -9.25
C ARG A 51 -3.98 0.32 -8.33
N LEU A 52 -3.64 -0.39 -7.25
CA LEU A 52 -4.59 -0.85 -6.26
C LEU A 52 -4.61 0.11 -5.08
N THR A 53 -5.81 0.47 -4.64
CA THR A 53 -6.03 1.41 -3.53
C THR A 53 -6.70 0.75 -2.33
N THR A 54 -7.25 -0.46 -2.47
CA THR A 54 -8.00 -1.17 -1.43
C THR A 54 -7.66 -2.65 -1.42
N LEU A 55 -7.83 -3.33 -0.29
CA LEU A 55 -7.69 -4.79 -0.20
C LEU A 55 -9.00 -5.54 -0.51
N LEU A 56 -9.97 -4.86 -1.14
CA LEU A 56 -11.31 -5.41 -1.36
C LEU A 56 -11.29 -6.71 -2.18
N ASP A 57 -10.45 -6.79 -3.20
CA ASP A 57 -10.35 -7.95 -4.09
C ASP A 57 -9.87 -9.20 -3.34
N LEU A 58 -8.97 -9.02 -2.37
CA LEU A 58 -8.41 -10.09 -1.54
C LEU A 58 -9.42 -10.64 -0.52
N ARG A 59 -10.51 -9.92 -0.26
CA ARG A 59 -11.57 -10.37 0.65
C ARG A 59 -12.58 -11.32 -0.01
N TYR A 60 -12.67 -11.28 -1.34
CA TYR A 60 -13.55 -12.19 -2.08
C TYR A 60 -12.84 -13.51 -2.41
N LEU A 61 -11.55 -13.44 -2.71
CA LEU A 61 -10.69 -14.58 -2.97
C LEU A 61 -9.81 -14.82 -1.74
N ASN A 62 -10.25 -15.71 -0.85
CA ASN A 62 -9.57 -15.97 0.42
C ASN A 62 -8.50 -17.07 0.33
N HIS A 63 -8.37 -17.75 -0.82
CA HIS A 63 -7.49 -18.90 -0.98
C HIS A 63 -6.64 -18.78 -2.24
N TYR A 64 -5.32 -18.84 -2.08
CA TYR A 64 -4.35 -18.73 -3.16
C TYR A 64 -3.41 -19.93 -3.15
N GLU A 65 -3.34 -20.66 -4.25
CA GLU A 65 -2.47 -21.83 -4.39
C GLU A 65 -1.52 -21.66 -5.57
N ALA A 66 -0.21 -21.82 -5.32
CA ALA A 66 0.78 -21.91 -6.40
C ALA A 66 0.84 -23.33 -6.98
N GLN A 67 1.42 -23.47 -8.18
CA GLN A 67 1.41 -24.75 -8.88
C GLN A 67 2.40 -25.74 -8.26
N ASP A 68 1.96 -26.99 -8.12
CA ASP A 68 2.84 -28.08 -7.67
C ASP A 68 3.89 -28.45 -8.73
N GLY A 69 5.07 -28.84 -8.26
CA GLY A 69 6.12 -29.42 -9.09
C GLY A 69 5.72 -30.81 -9.60
N ARG A 70 6.06 -31.12 -10.86
CA ARG A 70 5.78 -32.44 -11.42
C ARG A 70 6.72 -33.51 -10.88
N ASN A 71 6.23 -34.74 -10.79
CA ASN A 71 7.07 -35.88 -10.45
C ASN A 71 8.14 -36.14 -11.53
N GLY A 72 9.23 -36.76 -11.13
CA GLY A 72 10.22 -37.30 -12.06
C GLY A 72 9.63 -38.39 -12.96
N GLY A 73 10.26 -38.61 -14.10
CA GLY A 73 9.96 -39.67 -15.04
C GLY A 73 11.10 -40.67 -15.17
N GLY A 74 10.84 -41.77 -15.89
CA GLY A 74 11.89 -42.71 -16.30
C GLY A 74 12.86 -42.06 -17.29
N SER A 75 13.89 -42.78 -17.69
CA SER A 75 14.90 -42.27 -18.64
C SER A 75 15.60 -40.98 -18.17
N ASN A 76 15.81 -40.82 -16.86
CA ASN A 76 16.38 -39.64 -16.21
C ASN A 76 15.62 -38.33 -16.49
N CYS A 77 14.31 -38.42 -16.75
CA CYS A 77 13.48 -37.25 -17.02
C CYS A 77 13.13 -36.51 -15.72
N THR A 78 13.64 -35.29 -15.55
CA THR A 78 13.30 -34.46 -14.39
C THR A 78 11.93 -33.82 -14.55
N GLY A 79 11.17 -33.75 -13.47
CA GLY A 79 9.86 -33.10 -13.44
C GLY A 79 9.99 -31.59 -13.63
N ARG A 80 9.04 -30.99 -14.36
CA ARG A 80 8.95 -29.53 -14.53
C ARG A 80 8.60 -28.86 -13.20
N SER A 81 9.25 -27.73 -12.91
CA SER A 81 8.88 -26.88 -11.77
C SER A 81 7.50 -26.26 -11.94
N GLY A 82 6.80 -26.06 -10.84
CA GLY A 82 5.55 -25.32 -10.80
C GLY A 82 5.76 -23.84 -11.12
N GLU A 83 4.74 -23.20 -11.70
CA GLU A 83 4.67 -21.76 -11.91
C GLU A 83 4.34 -21.02 -10.61
N ASP A 84 5.04 -19.91 -10.37
CA ASP A 84 4.85 -19.06 -9.20
C ASP A 84 3.53 -18.27 -9.30
N LEU A 85 2.91 -18.00 -8.15
CA LEU A 85 1.71 -17.19 -8.07
C LEU A 85 2.07 -15.80 -7.52
N THR A 86 1.81 -14.76 -8.33
CA THR A 86 1.99 -13.37 -7.89
C THR A 86 0.67 -12.75 -7.47
N ILE A 87 0.55 -12.37 -6.21
CA ILE A 87 -0.58 -11.64 -5.63
C ILE A 87 -0.24 -10.15 -5.62
N THR A 88 -1.08 -9.32 -6.23
CA THR A 88 -0.86 -7.87 -6.24
C THR A 88 -1.55 -7.22 -5.05
N VAL A 89 -0.84 -6.38 -4.31
CA VAL A 89 -1.34 -5.64 -3.15
C VAL A 89 -1.13 -4.13 -3.32
N PRO A 90 -1.95 -3.26 -2.71
CA PRO A 90 -1.68 -1.82 -2.65
C PRO A 90 -0.35 -1.50 -1.98
N VAL A 91 0.27 -0.40 -2.38
CA VAL A 91 1.42 0.17 -1.63
C VAL A 91 0.96 0.61 -0.23
N GLY A 92 1.77 0.38 0.79
CA GLY A 92 1.43 0.56 2.20
C GLY A 92 0.83 -0.68 2.86
N THR A 93 0.74 -1.81 2.14
CA THR A 93 0.26 -3.07 2.72
C THR A 93 1.31 -3.69 3.61
N ILE A 94 0.89 -4.12 4.78
CA ILE A 94 1.68 -4.87 5.74
C ILE A 94 1.10 -6.26 5.84
N VAL A 95 1.97 -7.26 5.77
CA VAL A 95 1.61 -8.66 5.83
C VAL A 95 2.10 -9.24 7.14
N TYR A 96 1.14 -9.71 7.93
CA TYR A 96 1.39 -10.48 9.14
C TYR A 96 1.02 -11.94 8.92
N ASP A 97 1.74 -12.83 9.58
CA ASP A 97 1.26 -14.20 9.78
C ASP A 97 0.16 -14.18 10.84
N ASP A 98 -1.01 -14.73 10.53
CA ASP A 98 -2.19 -14.71 11.42
C ASP A 98 -1.99 -15.63 12.64
N GLN A 99 -1.18 -16.68 12.50
CA GLN A 99 -0.91 -17.63 13.59
C GLN A 99 0.19 -17.12 14.53
N THR A 100 1.32 -16.66 13.97
CA THR A 100 2.49 -16.26 14.77
C THR A 100 2.49 -14.77 15.13
N LYS A 101 1.67 -13.96 14.45
CA LYS A 101 1.67 -12.49 14.52
C LYS A 101 2.99 -11.85 14.11
N GLU A 102 3.85 -12.60 13.44
CA GLU A 102 5.13 -12.11 12.93
C GLU A 102 4.90 -11.22 11.71
N LEU A 103 5.68 -10.15 11.62
CA LEU A 103 5.69 -9.28 10.45
C LEU A 103 6.50 -9.95 9.34
N LEU A 104 5.85 -10.30 8.23
CA LEU A 104 6.51 -10.95 7.08
C LEU A 104 7.05 -9.95 6.06
N ALA A 105 6.26 -8.92 5.74
CA ALA A 105 6.63 -7.91 4.75
C ALA A 105 5.91 -6.57 5.00
N ASP A 106 6.61 -5.47 4.74
CA ASP A 106 6.06 -4.11 4.65
C ASP A 106 6.34 -3.58 3.24
N PHE A 107 5.28 -3.32 2.49
CA PHE A 107 5.35 -2.85 1.12
C PHE A 107 5.30 -1.32 1.08
N ILE A 108 6.44 -0.70 0.84
CA ILE A 108 6.63 0.76 0.90
C ILE A 108 6.64 1.36 -0.50
N ASP A 109 7.24 0.67 -1.47
CA ASP A 109 7.50 1.19 -2.81
C ASP A 109 6.72 0.43 -3.90
N ASP A 110 6.44 1.10 -5.01
CA ASP A 110 5.79 0.47 -6.17
C ASP A 110 6.65 -0.64 -6.78
N GLY A 111 6.03 -1.75 -7.13
CA GLY A 111 6.72 -2.89 -7.72
C GLY A 111 7.60 -3.67 -6.75
N GLN A 112 7.68 -3.29 -5.47
CA GLN A 112 8.36 -4.06 -4.44
C GLN A 112 7.77 -5.47 -4.36
N THR A 113 8.61 -6.49 -4.37
CA THR A 113 8.21 -7.90 -4.29
C THR A 113 8.77 -8.58 -3.05
N ALA A 114 7.96 -9.41 -2.41
CA ALA A 114 8.40 -10.28 -1.32
C ALA A 114 7.83 -11.69 -1.48
N VAL A 115 8.64 -12.71 -1.20
CA VAL A 115 8.20 -14.11 -1.15
C VAL A 115 7.54 -14.35 0.20
N ILE A 116 6.26 -14.74 0.19
CA ILE A 116 5.47 -14.89 1.42
C ILE A 116 5.35 -16.34 1.84
N ALA A 117 5.33 -17.27 0.88
CA ALA A 117 5.38 -18.71 1.14
C ALA A 117 6.29 -19.38 0.12
N GLN A 118 7.25 -20.16 0.62
CA GLN A 118 8.21 -20.89 -0.22
C GLN A 118 7.66 -22.22 -0.71
N GLY A 119 7.90 -22.51 -1.99
CA GLY A 119 7.58 -23.76 -2.65
C GLY A 119 8.42 -24.92 -2.13
N GLY A 120 7.81 -26.10 -2.16
CA GLY A 120 8.46 -27.34 -1.77
C GLY A 120 9.58 -27.73 -2.73
N ARG A 121 10.68 -28.27 -2.19
CA ARG A 121 11.80 -28.78 -2.98
C ARG A 121 11.44 -30.11 -3.63
N GLY A 122 11.86 -30.27 -4.88
CA GLY A 122 11.74 -31.52 -5.61
C GLY A 122 12.47 -32.68 -4.93
N GLY A 123 11.84 -33.86 -4.96
CA GLY A 123 12.41 -35.10 -4.47
C GLY A 123 13.48 -35.66 -5.41
N LYS A 124 14.45 -36.40 -4.88
CA LYS A 124 15.53 -37.00 -5.66
C LYS A 124 15.15 -38.38 -6.15
N GLY A 125 15.34 -38.63 -7.44
CA GLY A 125 15.21 -39.93 -8.07
C GLY A 125 16.32 -40.89 -7.65
N ASN A 126 16.16 -42.17 -7.97
CA ASN A 126 17.14 -43.18 -7.56
C ASN A 126 18.52 -43.01 -8.21
N SER A 127 18.60 -42.39 -9.39
CA SER A 127 19.88 -42.08 -10.06
C SER A 127 20.84 -41.25 -9.19
N ASN A 128 20.31 -40.37 -8.32
CA ASN A 128 21.11 -39.54 -7.42
C ASN A 128 21.71 -40.29 -6.21
N PHE A 129 21.26 -41.52 -5.94
CA PHE A 129 21.75 -42.34 -4.83
C PHE A 129 22.75 -43.42 -5.29
N ALA A 130 23.13 -43.42 -6.57
CA ALA A 130 24.07 -44.37 -7.12
C ALA A 130 25.49 -44.03 -6.64
N THR A 131 26.16 -45.00 -6.02
CA THR A 131 27.56 -44.86 -5.59
C THR A 131 28.41 -45.99 -6.18
N SER A 132 29.73 -45.89 -6.08
CA SER A 132 30.66 -46.94 -6.52
C SER A 132 30.37 -48.29 -5.85
N VAL A 133 29.87 -48.25 -4.62
CA VAL A 133 29.49 -49.43 -3.80
C VAL A 133 28.04 -49.85 -4.04
N ASN A 134 27.10 -48.90 -4.19
CA ASN A 134 25.69 -49.18 -4.47
C ASN A 134 25.28 -48.70 -5.86
N ARG A 135 25.47 -49.57 -6.87
CA ARG A 135 25.20 -49.25 -8.28
C ARG A 135 23.72 -49.32 -8.68
N VAL A 136 22.88 -49.98 -7.88
CA VAL A 136 21.44 -50.19 -8.17
C VAL A 136 20.60 -49.71 -6.98
N PRO A 137 20.65 -48.41 -6.66
CA PRO A 137 19.85 -47.84 -5.58
C PRO A 137 18.35 -47.98 -5.89
N THR A 138 17.58 -48.45 -4.91
CA THR A 138 16.12 -48.48 -4.94
C THR A 138 15.49 -47.33 -4.15
N LYS A 139 16.33 -46.46 -3.58
CA LYS A 139 15.92 -45.33 -2.76
C LYS A 139 15.60 -44.12 -3.65
N CYS A 140 14.47 -43.49 -3.41
CA CYS A 140 14.12 -42.16 -3.91
C CYS A 140 13.59 -41.34 -2.73
N THR A 141 13.58 -40.01 -2.85
CA THR A 141 12.96 -39.14 -1.84
C THR A 141 11.70 -38.49 -2.39
N PRO A 142 10.63 -38.37 -1.57
CA PRO A 142 9.49 -37.56 -1.94
C PRO A 142 9.89 -36.08 -2.01
N GLY A 143 9.11 -35.27 -2.72
CA GLY A 143 9.24 -33.82 -2.66
C GLY A 143 8.70 -33.29 -1.33
N THR A 144 9.26 -32.18 -0.85
CA THR A 144 8.83 -31.56 0.40
C THR A 144 7.49 -30.83 0.19
N PRO A 145 6.65 -30.73 1.24
CA PRO A 145 5.49 -29.83 1.18
C PRO A 145 5.94 -28.39 0.95
N GLY A 146 5.10 -27.60 0.27
CA GLY A 146 5.23 -26.15 0.23
C GLY A 146 4.73 -25.55 1.54
N GLU A 147 5.13 -24.31 1.81
CA GLU A 147 4.65 -23.58 2.98
C GLU A 147 3.17 -23.21 2.83
N GLU A 148 2.42 -23.38 3.91
CA GLU A 148 1.03 -22.94 4.02
C GLU A 148 0.94 -21.94 5.16
N ARG A 149 0.37 -20.76 4.88
CA ARG A 149 0.24 -19.69 5.88
C ARG A 149 -1.13 -19.05 5.79
N SER A 150 -1.69 -18.73 6.96
CA SER A 150 -2.79 -17.78 7.06
C SER A 150 -2.19 -16.41 7.26
N LEU A 151 -2.58 -15.46 6.41
CA LEU A 151 -2.03 -14.12 6.39
C LEU A 151 -3.10 -13.11 6.74
N ARG A 152 -2.70 -12.13 7.53
CA ARG A 152 -3.48 -10.95 7.85
C ARG A 152 -2.81 -9.75 7.20
N LEU A 153 -3.46 -9.21 6.18
CA LEU A 153 -3.01 -8.02 5.48
C LEU A 153 -3.69 -6.81 6.09
N GLU A 154 -2.89 -5.83 6.47
CA GLU A 154 -3.35 -4.52 6.90
C GLU A 154 -2.81 -3.48 5.92
N LEU A 155 -3.70 -2.70 5.34
CA LEU A 155 -3.29 -1.53 4.59
C LEU A 155 -3.06 -0.40 5.58
N LYS A 156 -1.80 0.01 5.80
CA LYS A 156 -1.53 1.29 6.45
C LYS A 156 -2.13 2.37 5.55
N LEU A 157 -3.25 2.92 5.97
CA LEU A 157 -3.93 4.00 5.27
C LEU A 157 -3.00 5.20 5.20
N LEU A 158 -2.33 5.33 4.05
CA LEU A 158 -1.61 6.53 3.67
C LEU A 158 -2.65 7.47 3.09
N ALA A 159 -2.85 8.61 3.75
CA ALA A 159 -3.65 9.67 3.16
C ALA A 159 -2.92 10.18 1.92
N ASP A 160 -3.55 10.18 0.75
CA ASP A 160 -2.96 10.78 -0.45
C ASP A 160 -2.90 12.30 -0.31
N VAL A 161 -3.91 12.88 0.36
CA VAL A 161 -4.05 14.32 0.55
C VAL A 161 -4.20 14.65 2.04
N GLY A 162 -3.32 15.50 2.55
CA GLY A 162 -3.36 16.01 3.92
C GLY A 162 -4.02 17.39 3.99
N LEU A 163 -5.00 17.57 4.87
CA LEU A 163 -5.61 18.87 5.14
C LEU A 163 -4.88 19.55 6.30
N VAL A 164 -4.40 20.77 6.04
CA VAL A 164 -3.72 21.64 7.00
C VAL A 164 -4.54 22.91 7.16
N GLY A 165 -4.78 23.34 8.39
CA GLY A 165 -5.56 24.55 8.66
C GLY A 165 -5.96 24.66 10.12
N PHE A 166 -6.26 25.91 10.52
CA PHE A 166 -6.69 26.26 11.88
C PHE A 166 -7.89 25.46 12.37
N PRO A 167 -8.06 25.32 13.71
CA PRO A 167 -9.32 24.84 14.25
C PRO A 167 -10.46 25.66 13.66
N ASN A 168 -11.55 25.00 13.26
CA ASN A 168 -12.71 25.62 12.60
C ASN A 168 -12.49 26.19 11.19
N ALA A 169 -11.35 25.95 10.53
CA ALA A 169 -11.14 26.28 9.11
C ALA A 169 -12.05 25.48 8.15
N GLY A 170 -12.83 24.52 8.67
CA GLY A 170 -13.77 23.71 7.90
C GLY A 170 -13.22 22.37 7.42
N LYS A 171 -12.11 21.86 8.01
CA LYS A 171 -11.45 20.60 7.63
C LYS A 171 -12.41 19.39 7.70
N SER A 172 -13.01 19.14 8.86
CA SER A 172 -13.95 18.03 9.03
C SER A 172 -15.20 18.17 8.15
N THR A 173 -15.67 19.40 7.95
CA THR A 173 -16.81 19.71 7.06
C THR A 173 -16.47 19.43 5.60
N LEU A 174 -15.25 19.78 5.16
CA LEU A 174 -14.76 19.47 3.83
C LEU A 174 -14.70 17.95 3.63
N ILE A 175 -14.06 17.21 4.53
CA ILE A 175 -13.98 15.74 4.48
C ILE A 175 -15.38 15.14 4.40
N ALA A 176 -16.32 15.58 5.22
CA ALA A 176 -17.68 15.07 5.21
C ALA A 176 -18.41 15.35 3.88
N ALA A 177 -18.14 16.49 3.23
CA ALA A 177 -18.78 16.87 1.97
C ALA A 177 -18.21 16.10 0.76
N ILE A 178 -16.89 15.85 0.71
CA ILE A 178 -16.23 15.20 -0.44
C ILE A 178 -16.12 13.67 -0.30
N SER A 179 -16.37 13.13 0.90
CA SER A 179 -16.20 11.71 1.18
C SER A 179 -17.36 10.87 0.66
N ALA A 180 -17.07 9.98 -0.28
CA ALA A 180 -17.98 8.95 -0.76
C ALA A 180 -18.17 7.81 0.25
N ALA A 181 -17.22 7.63 1.16
CA ALA A 181 -17.30 6.67 2.26
C ALA A 181 -16.32 7.09 3.37
N ARG A 182 -16.76 7.02 4.63
CA ARG A 182 -15.86 7.10 5.78
C ARG A 182 -15.20 5.73 5.96
N PRO A 183 -13.86 5.63 5.89
CA PRO A 183 -13.17 4.41 6.29
C PRO A 183 -13.55 4.04 7.71
N LYS A 184 -13.48 2.75 8.06
CA LYS A 184 -13.66 2.34 9.46
C LYS A 184 -12.66 3.10 10.31
N ILE A 185 -13.15 3.61 11.44
CA ILE A 185 -12.33 4.30 12.43
C ILE A 185 -11.36 3.27 12.99
N ALA A 186 -10.11 3.32 12.52
CA ALA A 186 -9.03 2.52 13.08
C ALA A 186 -8.44 3.29 14.26
N ASP A 187 -8.53 2.70 15.45
CA ASP A 187 -7.79 3.14 16.62
C ASP A 187 -6.33 2.76 16.41
N TYR A 188 -5.60 3.59 15.66
CA TYR A 188 -4.19 3.34 15.42
C TYR A 188 -3.46 3.35 16.77
N PRO A 189 -2.60 2.35 17.06
CA PRO A 189 -1.97 2.21 18.37
C PRO A 189 -1.02 3.36 18.76
N PHE A 190 -0.80 4.31 17.83
CA PHE A 190 0.04 5.49 17.96
C PHE A 190 -0.73 6.83 17.89
N THR A 191 -2.06 6.81 17.76
CA THR A 191 -2.89 8.02 17.76
C THR A 191 -3.58 8.24 19.10
N THR A 192 -3.39 9.41 19.71
CA THR A 192 -4.24 9.87 20.84
C THR A 192 -5.54 10.52 20.35
N LEU A 193 -5.56 10.98 19.10
CA LEU A 193 -6.72 11.58 18.44
C LEU A 193 -7.00 10.82 17.15
N ILE A 194 -8.23 10.31 17.01
CA ILE A 194 -8.70 9.61 15.83
C ILE A 194 -8.69 10.59 14.65
N PRO A 195 -7.87 10.39 13.60
CA PRO A 195 -7.85 11.29 12.46
C PRO A 195 -9.14 11.16 11.65
N ASN A 196 -9.67 12.28 11.18
CA ASN A 196 -10.80 12.28 10.26
C ASN A 196 -10.31 11.86 8.88
N LEU A 197 -10.80 10.74 8.37
CA LEU A 197 -10.46 10.19 7.06
C LEU A 197 -11.69 10.22 6.13
N GLY A 198 -11.46 10.51 4.85
CA GLY A 198 -12.49 10.48 3.81
C GLY A 198 -11.97 9.87 2.52
N LEU A 199 -12.74 8.93 1.95
CA LEU A 199 -12.46 8.39 0.63
C LEU A 199 -13.16 9.23 -0.43
N VAL A 200 -12.39 9.83 -1.33
CA VAL A 200 -12.92 10.64 -2.42
C VAL A 200 -12.85 9.85 -3.72
N ARG A 201 -13.99 9.74 -4.41
CA ARG A 201 -14.07 9.10 -5.73
C ARG A 201 -13.85 10.15 -6.80
N TRP A 202 -13.04 9.82 -7.79
CA TRP A 202 -12.73 10.68 -8.93
C TRP A 202 -12.73 9.86 -10.22
N GLY A 203 -13.62 10.18 -11.16
CA GLY A 203 -13.81 9.39 -12.37
C GLY A 203 -14.49 8.03 -12.14
N SER A 204 -14.44 7.14 -13.13
CA SER A 204 -15.18 5.89 -13.13
C SER A 204 -14.60 4.80 -12.22
N ASP A 205 -13.29 4.82 -11.97
CA ASP A 205 -12.61 3.73 -11.25
C ASP A 205 -11.39 4.18 -10.42
N ARG A 206 -11.32 5.48 -10.08
CA ARG A 206 -10.21 6.01 -9.28
C ARG A 206 -10.72 6.61 -7.97
N SER A 207 -9.90 6.47 -6.95
CA SER A 207 -10.16 7.04 -5.63
C SER A 207 -8.86 7.46 -4.96
N PHE A 208 -8.97 8.42 -4.06
CA PHE A 208 -7.89 8.87 -3.19
C PHE A 208 -8.39 9.10 -1.78
N VAL A 209 -7.50 9.01 -0.80
CA VAL A 209 -7.79 9.18 0.61
C VAL A 209 -7.39 10.60 1.04
N VAL A 210 -8.30 11.30 1.69
CA VAL A 210 -8.07 12.60 2.33
C VAL A 210 -8.04 12.39 3.84
N ALA A 211 -7.04 12.96 4.51
CA ALA A 211 -6.96 12.98 5.97
C ALA A 211 -6.85 14.39 6.50
N ASP A 212 -7.50 14.65 7.63
CA ASP A 212 -7.15 15.78 8.48
C ASP A 212 -5.80 15.49 9.17
N ILE A 213 -4.92 16.49 9.19
CA ILE A 213 -3.68 16.47 9.96
C ILE A 213 -3.98 17.16 11.31
N PRO A 214 -4.37 16.41 12.36
CA PRO A 214 -4.52 16.97 13.69
C PRO A 214 -3.16 17.40 14.26
N GLY A 215 -3.16 18.43 15.11
CA GLY A 215 -2.05 18.70 16.02
C GLY A 215 -0.95 19.66 15.56
N LEU A 216 -1.07 20.35 14.40
CA LEU A 216 -0.08 21.39 14.06
C LEU A 216 -0.16 22.64 14.98
N ILE A 217 -1.29 22.82 15.68
CA ILE A 217 -1.74 24.12 16.21
C ILE A 217 -2.03 24.09 17.72
N GLU A 218 -1.81 22.96 18.38
CA GLU A 218 -1.97 22.81 19.84
C GLU A 218 -0.64 22.36 20.45
N GLY A 219 0.28 23.29 20.72
CA GLY A 219 1.39 23.09 21.66
C GLY A 219 2.26 21.84 21.44
N ALA A 220 2.30 21.27 20.23
CA ALA A 220 3.01 20.02 19.97
C ALA A 220 4.54 20.17 20.06
N HIS A 221 5.03 21.41 20.17
CA HIS A 221 6.41 21.75 20.50
C HIS A 221 6.77 21.53 21.99
N GLU A 222 5.82 21.45 22.92
CA GLU A 222 6.11 21.47 24.37
C GLU A 222 5.93 20.14 25.13
N GLY A 223 5.43 19.05 24.53
CA GLY A 223 5.33 17.83 25.33
C GLY A 223 4.85 16.55 24.67
N LYS A 224 5.71 15.53 24.81
CA LYS A 224 5.48 14.08 24.62
C LYS A 224 5.61 13.61 23.18
N GLY A 225 6.54 12.68 22.94
CA GLY A 225 6.89 12.05 21.66
C GLY A 225 5.79 11.22 20.96
N LEU A 226 4.54 11.65 21.08
CA LEU A 226 3.34 11.11 20.43
C LEU A 226 3.12 11.73 19.05
N GLY A 227 3.54 12.99 18.83
CA GLY A 227 3.38 13.69 17.55
C GLY A 227 4.29 13.15 16.43
N ILE A 228 5.53 12.76 16.75
CA ILE A 228 6.52 12.31 15.76
C ILE A 228 6.12 10.98 15.10
N GLN A 229 5.51 10.05 15.84
CA GLN A 229 5.07 8.76 15.27
C GLN A 229 3.82 8.91 14.40
N PHE A 230 2.88 9.78 14.77
CA PHE A 230 1.71 10.08 13.95
C PHE A 230 2.09 10.80 12.64
N LEU A 231 3.00 11.77 12.74
CA LEU A 231 3.48 12.52 11.58
C LEU A 231 4.32 11.66 10.63
N ARG A 232 5.04 10.63 11.11
CA ARG A 232 5.68 9.63 10.23
C ARG A 232 4.71 8.90 9.30
N HIS A 233 3.43 8.81 9.67
CA HIS A 233 2.39 8.24 8.82
C HIS A 233 1.81 9.28 7.83
N ILE A 234 1.85 10.57 8.19
CA ILE A 234 1.46 11.71 7.35
C ILE A 234 2.62 12.14 6.41
N GLU A 235 3.86 11.79 6.73
CA GLU A 235 5.06 11.85 5.87
C GLU A 235 4.90 11.02 4.59
N ARG A 236 3.78 10.34 4.37
CA ARG A 236 3.47 9.69 3.08
C ARG A 236 2.33 10.35 2.31
N THR A 237 1.86 11.53 2.76
CA THR A 237 0.92 12.38 2.00
C THR A 237 1.54 12.88 0.71
N ALA A 238 0.97 12.52 -0.43
CA ALA A 238 1.44 12.98 -1.73
C ALA A 238 1.25 14.50 -1.90
N PHE A 239 0.19 15.05 -1.32
CA PHE A 239 -0.22 16.43 -1.54
C PHE A 239 -0.80 17.09 -0.28
N LEU A 240 -0.54 18.40 -0.10
CA LEU A 240 -1.07 19.17 1.04
C LEU A 240 -2.09 20.22 0.59
N LEU A 241 -3.17 20.35 1.36
CA LEU A 241 -4.18 21.39 1.18
C LEU A 241 -4.20 22.31 2.38
N TYR A 242 -3.87 23.59 2.16
CA TYR A 242 -3.97 24.63 3.17
C TYR A 242 -5.36 25.25 3.14
N LEU A 243 -6.18 24.93 4.14
CA LEU A 243 -7.51 25.53 4.32
C LEU A 243 -7.35 26.83 5.10
N VAL A 244 -7.77 27.92 4.46
CA VAL A 244 -7.72 29.28 5.04
C VAL A 244 -9.15 29.81 5.11
N ASP A 245 -9.60 30.14 6.31
CA ASP A 245 -10.91 30.75 6.52
C ASP A 245 -10.86 32.21 6.06
N VAL A 246 -11.68 32.57 5.07
CA VAL A 246 -11.78 33.93 4.55
C VAL A 246 -12.99 34.70 5.08
N SER A 247 -13.75 34.13 6.02
CA SER A 247 -14.88 34.82 6.65
C SER A 247 -14.45 36.03 7.47
N GLU A 248 -15.33 37.00 7.65
CA GLU A 248 -15.09 38.16 8.53
C GLU A 248 -14.91 37.76 10.01
N TRP A 249 -15.40 36.58 10.41
CA TRP A 249 -15.24 36.05 11.77
C TRP A 249 -13.87 35.41 12.02
N ALA A 250 -13.04 35.24 10.98
CA ALA A 250 -11.70 34.73 11.14
C ALA A 250 -10.83 35.77 11.88
N PRO A 251 -10.11 35.38 12.95
CA PRO A 251 -9.44 36.31 13.86
C PRO A 251 -8.26 37.04 13.23
N ASP A 252 -7.58 36.40 12.28
CA ASP A 252 -6.37 36.90 11.62
C ASP A 252 -6.61 37.11 10.12
N ASP A 253 -5.72 37.86 9.49
CA ASP A 253 -5.70 38.03 8.05
C ASP A 253 -5.35 36.72 7.32
N PRO A 254 -6.03 36.40 6.21
CA PRO A 254 -5.89 35.11 5.54
C PRO A 254 -4.45 34.84 5.06
N ILE A 255 -3.72 35.89 4.68
CA ILE A 255 -2.31 35.81 4.29
C ILE A 255 -1.43 35.46 5.49
N VAL A 256 -1.68 36.12 6.63
CA VAL A 256 -0.94 35.86 7.89
C VAL A 256 -1.22 34.45 8.38
N SER A 257 -2.48 34.01 8.36
CA SER A 257 -2.85 32.64 8.71
C SER A 257 -2.13 31.60 7.84
N PHE A 258 -2.09 31.82 6.52
CA PHE A 258 -1.38 30.93 5.61
C PHE A 258 0.13 30.88 5.89
N GLU A 259 0.77 32.02 6.08
CA GLU A 259 2.20 32.08 6.39
C GLU A 259 2.54 31.42 7.74
N THR A 260 1.69 31.61 8.75
CA THR A 260 1.85 30.97 10.06
C THR A 260 1.78 29.45 9.93
N LEU A 261 0.75 28.92 9.25
CA LEU A 261 0.61 27.47 9.01
C LEU A 261 1.83 26.90 8.28
N ARG A 262 2.38 27.63 7.31
CA ARG A 262 3.56 27.20 6.56
C ARG A 262 4.82 27.22 7.43
N ARG A 263 5.02 28.25 8.25
CA ARG A 263 6.16 28.33 9.18
C ARG A 263 6.11 27.24 10.23
N GLU A 264 4.92 26.94 10.76
CA GLU A 264 4.71 25.82 11.67
C GLU A 264 5.09 24.51 10.99
N LEU A 265 4.56 24.22 9.80
CA LEU A 265 4.88 22.99 9.08
C LEU A 265 6.38 22.81 8.84
N VAL A 266 7.08 23.89 8.45
CA VAL A 266 8.55 23.90 8.27
C VAL A 266 9.29 23.65 9.58
N ALA A 267 8.83 24.22 10.69
CA ALA A 267 9.47 24.05 11.99
C ALA A 267 9.34 22.63 12.54
N TYR A 268 8.34 21.86 12.10
CA TYR A 268 8.14 20.48 12.51
C TYR A 268 8.87 19.46 11.62
N ASP A 269 8.81 19.59 10.29
CA ASP A 269 9.48 18.68 9.35
C ASP A 269 9.80 19.37 8.00
N GLU A 270 11.09 19.43 7.66
CA GLU A 270 11.56 19.95 6.37
C GLU A 270 11.05 19.11 5.18
N GLY A 271 10.80 17.82 5.38
CA GLY A 271 10.29 16.90 4.35
C GLY A 271 8.82 17.15 3.96
N LEU A 272 8.01 17.72 4.86
CA LEU A 272 6.63 18.13 4.57
C LEU A 272 6.57 19.48 3.85
N ALA A 273 7.53 20.37 4.11
CA ALA A 273 7.58 21.70 3.51
C ALA A 273 7.89 21.70 2.01
N THR A 274 8.59 20.69 1.51
CA THR A 274 8.96 20.55 0.08
C THR A 274 7.83 20.00 -0.79
N ARG A 275 6.72 19.58 -0.19
CA ARG A 275 5.62 18.91 -0.91
C ARG A 275 4.82 19.85 -1.78
N PRO A 276 4.26 19.34 -2.89
CA PRO A 276 3.31 20.12 -3.66
C PRO A 276 2.07 20.42 -2.81
N PHE A 277 1.65 21.68 -2.84
CA PHE A 277 0.50 22.15 -2.07
C PHE A 277 -0.47 23.00 -2.91
N ALA A 278 -1.69 23.14 -2.42
CA ALA A 278 -2.65 24.15 -2.89
C ALA A 278 -3.28 24.88 -1.71
N VAL A 279 -3.65 26.14 -1.95
CA VAL A 279 -4.36 27.00 -1.01
C VAL A 279 -5.85 26.93 -1.32
N VAL A 280 -6.64 26.70 -0.29
CA VAL A 280 -8.09 26.53 -0.37
C VAL A 280 -8.74 27.56 0.54
N PRO A 281 -9.18 28.72 0.01
CA PRO A 281 -10.03 29.64 0.73
C PRO A 281 -11.38 28.96 1.04
N THR A 282 -11.75 28.86 2.32
CA THR A 282 -13.00 28.22 2.78
C THR A 282 -14.04 29.25 3.24
N LYS A 283 -15.31 28.83 3.32
CA LYS A 283 -16.44 29.66 3.79
C LYS A 283 -16.76 30.87 2.91
N ILE A 284 -16.63 30.73 1.58
CA ILE A 284 -16.97 31.78 0.59
C ILE A 284 -18.46 32.15 0.51
N ASP A 285 -19.31 31.40 1.21
CA ASP A 285 -20.74 31.63 1.33
C ASP A 285 -21.11 32.68 2.39
N VAL A 286 -20.17 33.05 3.26
CA VAL A 286 -20.37 34.05 4.30
C VAL A 286 -20.42 35.46 3.69
N ILE A 287 -21.06 36.41 4.36
CA ILE A 287 -21.08 37.82 3.92
C ILE A 287 -19.71 38.47 4.21
N GLY A 288 -19.24 39.37 3.35
CA GLY A 288 -17.98 40.10 3.56
C GLY A 288 -16.70 39.41 3.08
N THR A 289 -16.83 38.22 2.48
CA THR A 289 -15.69 37.42 2.05
C THR A 289 -14.99 37.93 0.78
N SER A 290 -15.64 38.80 0.01
CA SER A 290 -15.17 39.20 -1.34
C SER A 290 -13.84 39.95 -1.33
N GLU A 291 -13.59 40.78 -0.33
CA GLU A 291 -12.34 41.55 -0.22
C GLU A 291 -11.18 40.67 0.23
N ARG A 292 -11.35 39.93 1.34
CA ARG A 292 -10.35 38.98 1.87
C ARG A 292 -9.98 37.88 0.87
N LEU A 293 -10.97 37.41 0.11
CA LEU A 293 -10.75 36.43 -0.97
C LEU A 293 -9.95 37.03 -2.12
N ALA A 294 -10.22 38.28 -2.53
CA ALA A 294 -9.48 38.94 -3.60
C ALA A 294 -8.02 39.20 -3.19
N GLU A 295 -7.77 39.58 -1.94
CA GLU A 295 -6.43 39.75 -1.38
C GLU A 295 -5.63 38.44 -1.41
N LEU A 296 -6.23 37.35 -0.90
CA LEU A 296 -5.58 36.04 -0.88
C LEU A 296 -5.34 35.50 -2.29
N GLN A 297 -6.29 35.67 -3.22
CA GLN A 297 -6.11 35.30 -4.63
C GLN A 297 -5.00 36.11 -5.30
N THR A 298 -4.90 37.40 -5.01
CA THR A 298 -3.82 38.25 -5.53
C THR A 298 -2.46 37.79 -5.01
N TYR A 299 -2.37 37.50 -3.72
CA TYR A 299 -1.16 36.95 -3.10
C TYR A 299 -0.77 35.60 -3.70
N CYS A 300 -1.72 34.67 -3.87
CA CYS A 300 -1.47 33.38 -4.52
C CYS A 300 -1.01 33.54 -5.97
N ARG A 301 -1.61 34.48 -6.72
CA ARG A 301 -1.21 34.75 -8.11
C ARG A 301 0.21 35.32 -8.21
N LEU A 302 0.59 36.22 -7.30
CA LEU A 302 1.95 36.78 -7.26
C LEU A 302 3.00 35.72 -6.96
N ASN A 303 2.67 34.75 -6.11
CA ASN A 303 3.57 33.68 -5.69
C ASN A 303 3.43 32.38 -6.52
N ASN A 304 2.60 32.37 -7.56
CA ASN A 304 2.27 31.17 -8.37
C ASN A 304 1.74 29.97 -7.56
N TYR A 305 0.98 30.23 -6.50
CA TYR A 305 0.35 29.17 -5.70
C TYR A 305 -1.05 28.82 -6.26
N PRO A 306 -1.40 27.53 -6.41
CA PRO A 306 -2.74 27.14 -6.82
C PRO A 306 -3.75 27.56 -5.76
N CYS A 307 -4.78 28.31 -6.16
CA CYS A 307 -5.81 28.83 -5.25
C CYS A 307 -7.18 28.36 -5.73
N LEU A 308 -7.89 27.60 -4.89
CA LEU A 308 -9.18 26.97 -5.21
C LEU A 308 -10.21 27.35 -4.13
N PRO A 309 -11.01 28.40 -4.33
CA PRO A 309 -12.00 28.84 -3.36
C PRO A 309 -13.17 27.85 -3.30
N ILE A 310 -13.58 27.49 -2.08
CA ILE A 310 -14.68 26.54 -1.85
C ILE A 310 -15.63 26.99 -0.75
N SER A 311 -16.85 26.47 -0.83
CA SER A 311 -17.77 26.39 0.31
C SER A 311 -18.25 24.96 0.45
N SER A 312 -17.78 24.29 1.51
CA SER A 312 -18.23 22.94 1.86
C SER A 312 -19.69 22.91 2.32
N ALA A 313 -20.19 24.01 2.90
CA ALA A 313 -21.58 24.11 3.36
C ALA A 313 -22.55 24.34 2.20
N ALA A 314 -22.15 25.15 1.20
CA ALA A 314 -22.97 25.44 0.03
C ALA A 314 -22.71 24.50 -1.16
N ASN A 315 -21.83 23.49 -1.02
CA ASN A 315 -21.35 22.62 -2.10
C ASN A 315 -20.85 23.39 -3.33
N LYS A 316 -20.16 24.52 -3.13
CA LYS A 316 -19.61 25.34 -4.22
C LYS A 316 -18.11 25.09 -4.37
N GLY A 317 -17.65 24.86 -5.59
CA GLY A 317 -16.23 24.66 -5.93
C GLY A 317 -15.65 23.30 -5.54
N LEU A 318 -16.46 22.39 -4.98
CA LEU A 318 -16.01 21.06 -4.55
C LEU A 318 -15.65 20.16 -5.75
N ASP A 319 -16.45 20.16 -6.82
CA ASP A 319 -16.18 19.32 -7.99
C ASP A 319 -14.86 19.71 -8.69
N ASP A 320 -14.60 21.01 -8.80
CA ASP A 320 -13.34 21.54 -9.34
C ASP A 320 -12.15 21.16 -8.45
N LEU A 321 -12.33 21.22 -7.13
CA LEU A 321 -11.31 20.80 -6.16
C LEU A 321 -11.01 19.31 -6.30
N ILE A 322 -12.04 18.44 -6.34
CA ILE A 322 -11.87 16.99 -6.49
C ILE A 322 -11.17 16.70 -7.83
N THR A 323 -11.55 17.40 -8.90
CA THR A 323 -10.93 17.29 -10.22
C THR A 323 -9.44 17.60 -10.20
N TYR A 324 -9.10 18.73 -9.59
CA TYR A 324 -7.74 19.19 -9.47
C TYR A 324 -6.89 18.21 -8.65
N LEU A 325 -7.41 17.78 -7.48
CA LEU A 325 -6.75 16.83 -6.59
C LEU A 325 -6.56 15.48 -7.26
N GLY A 326 -7.59 14.92 -7.89
CA GLY A 326 -7.51 13.64 -8.59
C GLY A 326 -6.42 13.63 -9.66
N LYS A 327 -6.34 14.69 -10.48
CA LYS A 327 -5.27 14.84 -11.48
C LYS A 327 -3.88 14.95 -10.84
N ARG A 328 -3.77 15.67 -9.72
CA ARG A 328 -2.49 15.91 -9.05
C ARG A 328 -1.99 14.66 -8.34
N VAL A 329 -2.87 13.94 -7.63
CA VAL A 329 -2.57 12.64 -7.02
C VAL A 329 -2.18 11.62 -8.09
N ASP A 330 -2.92 11.55 -9.21
CA ASP A 330 -2.55 10.66 -10.33
C ASP A 330 -1.19 11.01 -10.94
N HIS A 331 -0.85 12.30 -11.04
CA HIS A 331 0.47 12.74 -11.51
C HIS A 331 1.58 12.34 -10.53
N ILE A 332 1.37 12.53 -9.23
CA ILE A 332 2.35 12.17 -8.20
C ILE A 332 2.54 10.65 -8.14
N ARG A 333 1.46 9.87 -8.28
CA ARG A 333 1.52 8.40 -8.38
C ARG A 333 2.22 7.89 -9.65
N LYS A 334 2.23 8.69 -10.73
CA LYS A 334 2.88 8.33 -12.01
C LYS A 334 4.33 8.81 -12.11
N ALA A 335 4.71 9.82 -11.35
CA ALA A 335 6.10 10.22 -11.24
C ALA A 335 6.81 9.10 -10.44
N PRO A 336 7.71 8.30 -11.05
CA PRO A 336 8.59 7.48 -10.23
C PRO A 336 9.31 8.42 -9.26
N CYS A 337 9.37 8.05 -7.98
CA CYS A 337 10.30 8.68 -7.06
C CYS A 337 11.69 8.57 -7.69
N GLU A 338 12.16 9.67 -8.28
CA GLU A 338 13.59 9.86 -8.49
C GLU A 338 14.18 9.77 -7.09
N THR A 339 14.82 8.63 -6.86
CA THR A 339 15.60 8.35 -5.67
C THR A 339 16.65 9.45 -5.60
N GLY A 340 16.43 10.40 -4.68
CA GLY A 340 17.49 11.29 -4.23
C GLY A 340 18.61 10.41 -3.71
N SER A 341 19.72 10.44 -4.46
CA SER A 341 21.03 9.88 -4.12
C SER A 341 21.52 10.30 -2.73
#